data_AF-E9I248-F1
#
_entry.id   AF-E9I248-F1
#
_cell.length_a   1.000
_cell.length_b   1.000
_cell.length_c   1.000
_cell.angle_alpha   90.00
_cell.angle_beta   90.00
_cell.angle_gamma   90.00
#
_symmetry.space_group_name_H-M   'P 1'
#
loop_
_entity.id
_entity.type
_entity.pdbx_description
1 polymer ?
#
loop_
_entity_poly.entity_id
_entity_poly.type
_entity_poly.pdbx_seq_one_letter_code
_entity_poly.pdbx_strand_id
1 'polypeptide(L)'
;HDGTTISMWLTALSAFCGAIYKKYNIDLTGLLQYVANQLKAQKSLDLLILQEMVHKMGGIEASEEMTKEHMEAMQGGELLRAEAAHFGQVRVTKKAAQRLKETLLESNLAIPLCLLIAQQRNCVVYRETENNHLKLVGKLYDQCQDTLVQLGTFLALNMSVDDYVRRLPQLGSLLSDYHIHADVAFFLARPMFAHSINSKYDELRRAEKNSKNLLPAQKTQKYLEAVRLVMTPICESVRPLCAARVWEDLSPQFFATFWSLTVYDLSVPNAAYEREVQRLKVAIQQTNENRDLPASKRKKELDRCTALMDKLLEEEKKQKDHNERIMARLTQEKDSWFLCRSAKLAKTETITQFLQLCLFPRCVFTATDALFCARFVQLMHNLKTPNFSTLICYDRIFCDITYTVTSCTENEANRYGRFLCAMLETVMHWHSSKKIFDEECANYPGFVTKFRVGNQPSENNDHVDFENYRHVVHKWHHKIAKALVVCLESKDYVQIRNALIVLIRILPFFPVITPL
;
A
#
# COMPACT_ATOMS: atom_id res chain seq x y z
N HIS A 1 -16.00 15.15 30.47
CA HIS A 1 -15.28 14.59 29.31
C HIS A 1 -13.91 15.22 29.26
N ASP A 2 -12.86 14.43 29.03
CA ASP A 2 -11.47 14.90 29.00
C ASP A 2 -11.11 15.70 27.73
N GLY A 3 -12.03 15.83 26.78
CA GLY A 3 -11.86 16.55 25.51
C GLY A 3 -10.86 15.91 24.54
N THR A 4 -10.30 14.74 24.89
CA THR A 4 -9.20 14.10 24.14
C THR A 4 -9.52 12.68 23.68
N THR A 5 -10.61 12.07 24.19
CA THR A 5 -11.00 10.71 23.85
C THR A 5 -12.45 10.61 23.36
N ILE A 6 -12.71 9.63 22.48
CA ILE A 6 -14.06 9.23 22.09
C ILE A 6 -14.75 8.61 23.30
N SER A 7 -16.01 8.98 23.53
CA SER A 7 -16.77 8.52 24.69
C SER A 7 -16.97 7.00 24.67
N MET A 8 -16.69 6.35 25.81
CA MET A 8 -16.76 4.89 25.92
C MET A 8 -18.14 4.30 25.63
N TRP A 9 -19.21 5.03 25.96
CA TRP A 9 -20.59 4.58 25.68
C TRP A 9 -20.85 4.46 24.17
N LEU A 10 -20.27 5.34 23.34
CA LEU A 10 -20.45 5.31 21.89
C LEU A 10 -19.70 4.12 21.28
N THR A 11 -18.51 3.82 21.80
CA THR A 11 -17.76 2.62 21.42
C THR A 11 -18.52 1.34 21.77
N ALA A 12 -19.07 1.26 22.98
CA ALA A 12 -19.89 0.13 23.40
C ALA A 12 -21.16 -0.01 22.55
N LEU A 13 -21.83 1.10 22.24
CA LEU A 13 -23.02 1.12 21.40
C LEU A 13 -22.72 0.68 19.97
N SER A 14 -21.64 1.17 19.37
CA SER A 14 -21.23 0.81 18.00
C SER A 14 -20.89 -0.68 17.91
N ALA A 15 -20.15 -1.21 18.88
CA ALA A 15 -19.85 -2.65 18.97
C ALA A 15 -21.14 -3.49 19.13
N PHE A 16 -22.07 -3.03 19.96
CA PHE A 16 -23.39 -3.65 20.10
C PHE A 16 -24.18 -3.65 18.78
N CYS A 17 -24.21 -2.52 18.05
CA CYS A 17 -24.82 -2.45 16.73
C CYS A 17 -24.21 -3.48 15.78
N GLY A 18 -22.88 -3.53 15.65
CA GLY A 18 -22.20 -4.52 14.81
C GLY A 18 -22.56 -5.97 15.16
N ALA A 19 -22.66 -6.29 16.46
CA ALA A 19 -23.04 -7.63 16.92
C ALA A 19 -24.51 -7.97 16.62
N ILE A 20 -25.43 -7.04 16.87
CA ILE A 20 -26.86 -7.22 16.58
C ILE A 20 -27.09 -7.40 15.08
N TYR A 21 -26.52 -6.53 14.26
CA TYR A 21 -26.62 -6.62 12.81
C TYR A 21 -25.84 -7.78 12.22
N LYS A 22 -24.89 -8.39 12.92
CA LYS A 22 -24.33 -9.69 12.51
C LYS A 22 -25.30 -10.83 12.78
N LYS A 23 -25.96 -10.81 13.94
CA LYS A 23 -26.75 -11.94 14.47
C LYS A 23 -28.17 -12.01 13.93
N TYR A 24 -28.84 -10.87 13.84
CA TYR A 24 -30.27 -10.77 13.52
C TYR A 24 -30.50 -10.21 12.12
N ASN A 25 -31.67 -10.48 11.54
CA ASN A 25 -32.08 -9.94 10.23
C ASN A 25 -32.90 -8.66 10.40
N ILE A 26 -32.19 -7.59 10.73
CA ILE A 26 -32.76 -6.25 10.94
C ILE A 26 -32.36 -5.39 9.74
N ASP A 27 -33.25 -4.51 9.29
CA ASP A 27 -32.98 -3.56 8.22
C ASP A 27 -31.85 -2.58 8.61
N LEU A 28 -30.83 -2.46 7.75
CA LEU A 28 -29.66 -1.62 7.98
C LEU A 28 -29.79 -0.24 7.31
N THR A 29 -30.77 -0.07 6.43
CA THR A 29 -30.92 1.09 5.54
C THR A 29 -30.94 2.40 6.32
N GLY A 30 -31.79 2.49 7.35
CA GLY A 30 -31.92 3.68 8.18
C GLY A 30 -30.62 4.07 8.89
N LEU A 31 -29.85 3.08 9.37
CA LEU A 31 -28.60 3.33 10.07
C LEU A 31 -27.47 3.78 9.12
N LEU A 32 -27.36 3.13 7.96
CA LEU A 32 -26.38 3.53 6.95
C LEU A 32 -26.67 4.93 6.41
N GLN A 33 -27.95 5.26 6.18
CA GLN A 33 -28.37 6.60 5.78
C GLN A 33 -28.10 7.63 6.89
N TYR A 34 -28.31 7.27 8.16
CA TYR A 34 -27.96 8.11 9.29
C TYR A 34 -26.46 8.46 9.28
N VAL A 35 -25.58 7.47 9.16
CA VAL A 35 -24.13 7.70 9.10
C VAL A 35 -23.77 8.59 7.90
N ALA A 36 -24.34 8.33 6.72
CA ALA A 36 -24.12 9.17 5.54
C ALA A 36 -24.55 10.63 5.76
N ASN A 37 -25.68 10.84 6.44
CA ASN A 37 -26.18 12.19 6.75
C ASN A 37 -25.30 12.89 7.79
N GLN A 38 -24.74 12.17 8.77
CA GLN A 38 -23.80 12.74 9.75
C GLN A 38 -22.50 13.20 9.08
N LEU A 39 -21.95 12.38 8.16
CA LEU A 39 -20.79 12.77 7.36
C LEU A 39 -21.09 14.00 6.49
N LYS A 40 -22.27 14.08 5.86
CA LYS A 40 -22.71 15.29 5.14
C LYS A 40 -22.83 16.51 6.05
N ALA A 41 -23.25 16.30 7.31
CA ALA A 41 -23.28 17.32 8.35
C ALA A 41 -21.90 17.60 8.97
N GLN A 42 -20.82 17.08 8.37
CA GLN A 42 -19.43 17.29 8.77
C GLN A 42 -19.08 16.74 10.17
N LYS A 43 -19.79 15.68 10.60
CA LYS A 43 -19.58 15.01 11.89
C LYS A 43 -19.00 13.61 11.67
N SER A 44 -17.82 13.36 12.22
CA SER A 44 -17.07 12.10 12.04
C SER A 44 -17.32 11.07 13.14
N LEU A 45 -17.81 11.47 14.32
CA LEU A 45 -17.94 10.59 15.49
C LEU A 45 -18.74 9.30 15.22
N ASP A 46 -19.87 9.43 14.52
CA ASP A 46 -20.79 8.31 14.24
C ASP A 46 -20.25 7.32 13.20
N LEU A 47 -19.12 7.64 12.55
CA LEU A 47 -18.44 6.73 11.64
C LEU A 47 -18.00 5.43 12.33
N LEU A 48 -17.84 5.46 13.65
CA LEU A 48 -17.51 4.28 14.47
C LEU A 48 -18.54 3.17 14.30
N ILE A 49 -19.80 3.53 14.07
CA ILE A 49 -20.89 2.59 13.83
C ILE A 49 -20.62 1.80 12.55
N LEU A 50 -20.25 2.50 11.47
CA LEU A 50 -19.95 1.87 10.18
C LEU A 50 -18.69 1.00 10.28
N GLN A 51 -17.66 1.48 10.98
CA GLN A 51 -16.44 0.70 11.25
C GLN A 51 -16.76 -0.64 11.93
N GLU A 52 -17.55 -0.64 13.00
CA GLU A 52 -17.95 -1.85 13.70
C GLU A 52 -18.87 -2.75 12.87
N MET A 53 -19.72 -2.18 12.02
CA MET A 53 -20.55 -2.96 11.08
C MET A 53 -19.70 -3.71 10.06
N VAL A 54 -18.76 -3.01 9.40
CA VAL A 54 -17.86 -3.62 8.41
C VAL A 54 -16.97 -4.68 9.08
N HIS A 55 -16.46 -4.40 10.28
CA HIS A 55 -15.71 -5.37 11.07
C HIS A 55 -16.55 -6.60 11.45
N LYS A 56 -17.70 -6.45 12.10
CA LYS A 56 -18.45 -7.61 12.62
C LYS A 56 -19.17 -8.40 11.53
N MET A 57 -19.75 -7.73 10.54
CA MET A 57 -20.51 -8.35 9.45
C MET A 57 -19.60 -8.81 8.30
N GLY A 58 -18.64 -7.97 7.90
CA GLY A 58 -17.70 -8.24 6.81
C GLY A 58 -16.43 -8.98 7.23
N GLY A 59 -16.07 -8.97 8.51
CA GLY A 59 -14.85 -9.56 9.07
C GLY A 59 -13.57 -8.89 8.57
N ILE A 60 -13.64 -7.61 8.24
CA ILE A 60 -12.49 -6.81 7.83
C ILE A 60 -12.13 -5.90 9.00
N GLU A 61 -11.02 -6.21 9.65
CA GLU A 61 -10.48 -5.45 10.78
C GLU A 61 -9.55 -4.34 10.27
N ALA A 62 -9.58 -3.17 10.91
CA ALA A 62 -8.53 -2.18 10.77
C ALA A 62 -7.50 -2.49 11.84
N SER A 63 -6.42 -3.17 11.46
CA SER A 63 -5.32 -3.47 12.36
C SER A 63 -4.04 -2.84 11.83
N GLU A 64 -3.47 -1.93 12.61
CA GLU A 64 -2.14 -1.34 12.37
C GLU A 64 -1.00 -2.25 12.89
N GLU A 65 -1.33 -3.17 13.80
CA GLU A 65 -0.38 -4.07 14.45
C GLU A 65 -0.31 -5.42 13.74
N MET A 66 0.38 -5.42 12.60
CA MET A 66 0.71 -6.65 11.87
C MET A 66 2.12 -7.12 12.23
N THR A 67 2.25 -8.41 12.54
CA THR A 67 3.55 -9.10 12.70
C THR A 67 4.28 -9.13 11.35
N LYS A 68 5.61 -9.39 11.38
CA LYS A 68 6.39 -9.52 10.14
C LYS A 68 5.82 -10.60 9.22
N GLU A 69 5.38 -11.72 9.79
CA GLU A 69 4.82 -12.84 9.03
C GLU A 69 3.48 -12.47 8.37
N HIS A 70 2.59 -11.78 9.09
CA HIS A 70 1.34 -11.28 8.50
C HIS A 70 1.62 -10.29 7.36
N MET A 71 2.60 -9.38 7.54
CA MET A 71 2.99 -8.44 6.49
C MET A 71 3.56 -9.13 5.25
N GLU A 72 4.32 -10.21 5.41
CA GLU A 72 4.83 -11.00 4.29
C GLU A 72 3.69 -11.69 3.53
N ALA A 73 2.70 -12.25 4.25
CA ALA A 73 1.55 -12.86 3.63
C ALA A 73 0.61 -11.86 2.93
N MET A 74 0.55 -10.61 3.40
CA MET A 74 -0.20 -9.53 2.74
C MET A 74 0.29 -9.17 1.33
N GLN A 75 1.49 -9.65 0.96
CA GLN A 75 2.03 -9.52 -0.40
C GLN A 75 1.59 -10.66 -1.32
N GLY A 76 0.96 -11.70 -0.77
CA GLY A 76 0.48 -12.86 -1.49
C GLY A 76 -0.89 -12.66 -2.12
N GLY A 77 -1.40 -13.71 -2.74
CA GLY A 77 -2.74 -13.73 -3.28
C GLY A 77 -3.82 -13.76 -2.19
N GLU A 78 -5.06 -13.91 -2.61
CA GLU A 78 -6.21 -13.87 -1.69
C GLU A 78 -6.19 -15.08 -0.73
N LEU A 79 -5.76 -16.25 -1.18
CA LEU A 79 -5.71 -17.45 -0.35
C LEU A 79 -4.64 -17.32 0.74
N LEU A 80 -3.40 -16.95 0.38
CA LEU A 80 -2.35 -16.75 1.39
C LEU A 80 -2.73 -15.66 2.39
N ARG A 81 -3.36 -14.57 1.94
CA ARG A 81 -3.87 -13.52 2.83
C ARG A 81 -4.95 -14.02 3.76
N ALA A 82 -5.88 -14.84 3.29
CA ALA A 82 -6.95 -15.41 4.11
C ALA A 82 -6.43 -16.37 5.19
N GLU A 83 -5.40 -17.16 4.88
CA GLU A 83 -4.76 -18.05 5.85
C GLU A 83 -3.91 -17.28 6.86
N ALA A 84 -3.22 -16.20 6.44
CA ALA A 84 -2.53 -15.32 7.38
C ALA A 84 -3.48 -14.44 8.22
N ALA A 85 -4.68 -14.16 7.74
CA ALA A 85 -5.72 -13.47 8.51
C ALA A 85 -6.38 -14.38 9.57
N HIS A 86 -6.22 -15.71 9.48
CA HIS A 86 -6.80 -16.65 10.44
C HIS A 86 -6.22 -16.56 11.86
N PHE A 87 -5.16 -15.79 12.06
CA PHE A 87 -4.55 -15.56 13.38
C PHE A 87 -5.43 -14.72 14.34
N GLY A 88 -6.53 -14.09 13.87
CA GLY A 88 -7.38 -13.18 14.67
C GLY A 88 -8.89 -13.49 14.73
N GLN A 89 -9.34 -14.68 14.33
CA GLN A 89 -10.72 -15.22 14.40
C GLN A 89 -11.90 -14.23 14.62
N VAL A 90 -12.33 -13.55 13.56
CA VAL A 90 -13.76 -13.27 13.35
C VAL A 90 -14.23 -14.15 12.19
N ARG A 91 -14.91 -15.26 12.48
CA ARG A 91 -15.57 -16.04 11.42
C ARG A 91 -16.58 -15.14 10.70
N VAL A 92 -16.27 -14.79 9.46
CA VAL A 92 -17.16 -14.07 8.56
C VAL A 92 -18.39 -14.94 8.33
N THR A 93 -19.56 -14.41 8.65
CA THR A 93 -20.80 -15.05 8.22
C THR A 93 -21.10 -14.54 6.82
N LYS A 94 -20.85 -15.34 5.78
CA LYS A 94 -21.09 -14.95 4.37
C LYS A 94 -22.46 -14.30 4.16
N LYS A 95 -23.49 -14.76 4.88
CA LYS A 95 -24.84 -14.17 4.86
C LYS A 95 -24.90 -12.74 5.40
N ALA A 96 -24.19 -12.43 6.48
CA ALA A 96 -24.16 -11.09 7.04
C ALA A 96 -23.40 -10.12 6.12
N ALA A 97 -22.25 -10.53 5.60
CA ALA A 97 -21.50 -9.76 4.61
C ALA A 97 -22.34 -9.49 3.35
N GLN A 98 -23.02 -10.51 2.83
CA GLN A 98 -23.89 -10.37 1.66
C GLN A 98 -25.04 -9.39 1.93
N ARG A 99 -25.69 -9.45 3.11
CA ARG A 99 -26.74 -8.50 3.46
C ARG A 99 -26.22 -7.07 3.55
N LEU A 100 -25.08 -6.84 4.21
CA LEU A 100 -24.48 -5.50 4.27
C LEU A 100 -24.20 -4.97 2.86
N LYS A 101 -23.65 -5.81 1.97
CA LYS A 101 -23.42 -5.46 0.57
C LYS A 101 -24.73 -5.10 -0.14
N GLU A 102 -25.73 -5.97 -0.09
CA GLU A 102 -27.02 -5.75 -0.75
C GLU A 102 -27.64 -4.43 -0.29
N THR A 103 -27.72 -4.17 1.01
CA THR A 103 -28.28 -2.91 1.52
C THR A 103 -27.49 -1.68 1.07
N LEU A 104 -26.15 -1.75 1.05
CA LEU A 104 -25.30 -0.66 0.54
C LEU A 104 -25.54 -0.37 -0.95
N LEU A 105 -25.82 -1.41 -1.75
CA LEU A 105 -26.05 -1.29 -3.19
C LEU A 105 -27.48 -0.83 -3.51
N GLU A 106 -28.48 -1.36 -2.82
CA GLU A 106 -29.89 -0.99 -2.96
C GLU A 106 -30.13 0.45 -2.53
N SER A 107 -29.48 0.88 -1.45
CA SER A 107 -29.56 2.26 -0.94
C SER A 107 -28.68 3.24 -1.73
N ASN A 108 -27.90 2.77 -2.71
CA ASN A 108 -26.89 3.54 -3.43
C ASN A 108 -25.89 4.27 -2.51
N LEU A 109 -25.55 3.67 -1.36
CA LEU A 109 -24.65 4.27 -0.36
C LEU A 109 -23.21 3.78 -0.47
N ALA A 110 -22.95 2.68 -1.19
CA ALA A 110 -21.60 2.08 -1.30
C ALA A 110 -20.50 3.09 -1.67
N ILE A 111 -20.63 3.74 -2.83
CA ILE A 111 -19.64 4.72 -3.30
C ILE A 111 -19.76 6.07 -2.59
N PRO A 112 -20.97 6.64 -2.38
CA PRO A 112 -21.09 7.90 -1.66
C PRO A 112 -20.49 7.87 -0.25
N LEU A 113 -20.60 6.77 0.49
CA LEU A 113 -19.94 6.64 1.79
C LEU A 113 -18.42 6.69 1.66
N CYS A 114 -17.80 6.00 0.69
CA CYS A 114 -16.36 6.11 0.45
C CYS A 114 -15.93 7.56 0.17
N LEU A 115 -16.67 8.29 -0.67
CA LEU A 115 -16.35 9.68 -1.01
C LEU A 115 -16.55 10.62 0.19
N LEU A 116 -17.64 10.45 0.95
CA LEU A 116 -17.92 11.24 2.14
C LEU A 116 -16.86 11.02 3.22
N ILE A 117 -16.43 9.77 3.47
CA ILE A 117 -15.37 9.48 4.44
C ILE A 117 -14.03 10.09 3.98
N ALA A 118 -13.71 9.98 2.68
CA ALA A 118 -12.50 10.55 2.12
C ALA A 118 -12.45 12.09 2.29
N GLN A 119 -13.57 12.77 2.03
CA GLN A 119 -13.70 14.21 2.28
C GLN A 119 -13.69 14.55 3.78
N GLN A 120 -14.27 13.68 4.61
CA GLN A 120 -14.30 13.88 6.06
C GLN A 120 -12.90 13.85 6.66
N ARG A 121 -11.94 13.08 6.13
CA ARG A 121 -10.53 13.12 6.57
C ARG A 121 -9.98 14.55 6.62
N ASN A 122 -10.16 15.31 5.54
CA ASN A 122 -9.73 16.71 5.49
C ASN A 122 -10.64 17.61 6.34
N CYS A 123 -11.95 17.34 6.36
CA CYS A 123 -12.91 18.09 7.17
C CYS A 123 -12.60 18.03 8.67
N VAL A 124 -12.15 16.89 9.17
CA VAL A 124 -11.72 16.71 10.57
C VAL A 124 -10.66 17.75 10.92
N VAL A 125 -9.63 17.88 10.10
CA VAL A 125 -8.48 18.76 10.36
C VAL A 125 -8.85 20.25 10.24
N TYR A 126 -9.61 20.63 9.20
CA TYR A 126 -9.80 22.05 8.86
C TYR A 126 -11.11 22.67 9.31
N ARG A 127 -12.13 21.88 9.69
CA ARG A 127 -13.48 22.40 9.99
C ARG A 127 -14.08 21.84 11.27
N GLU A 128 -14.13 20.52 11.41
CA GLU A 128 -14.87 19.88 12.50
C GLU A 128 -14.25 20.16 13.88
N THR A 129 -12.92 20.33 13.94
CA THR A 129 -12.17 20.26 15.20
C THR A 129 -11.30 21.48 15.51
N GLU A 130 -11.66 22.66 14.98
CA GLU A 130 -10.87 23.91 15.10
C GLU A 130 -10.42 24.24 16.54
N ASN A 131 -11.25 23.91 17.55
CA ASN A 131 -10.98 24.18 18.96
C ASN A 131 -10.64 22.93 19.79
N ASN A 132 -10.45 21.77 19.16
CA ASN A 132 -10.21 20.51 19.86
C ASN A 132 -8.71 20.26 20.04
N HIS A 133 -8.38 19.45 21.04
CA HIS A 133 -7.01 19.02 21.27
C HIS A 133 -6.49 18.14 20.12
N LEU A 134 -5.26 18.38 19.63
CA LEU A 134 -4.65 17.67 18.49
C LEU A 134 -4.71 16.15 18.59
N LYS A 135 -4.57 15.60 19.80
CA LYS A 135 -4.75 14.16 20.06
C LYS A 135 -6.10 13.62 19.56
N LEU A 136 -7.19 14.34 19.80
CA LEU A 136 -8.51 13.94 19.33
C LEU A 136 -8.63 14.11 17.82
N VAL A 137 -8.08 15.19 17.26
CA VAL A 137 -8.05 15.44 15.81
C VAL A 137 -7.37 14.28 15.08
N GLY A 138 -6.17 13.90 15.52
CA GLY A 138 -5.43 12.76 14.95
C GLY A 138 -6.22 11.46 15.05
N LYS A 139 -6.87 11.21 16.19
CA LYS A 139 -7.71 10.01 16.37
C LYS A 139 -8.92 9.97 15.43
N LEU A 140 -9.61 11.09 15.21
CA LEU A 140 -10.75 11.18 14.30
C LEU A 140 -10.31 11.05 12.84
N TYR A 141 -9.16 11.63 12.49
CA TYR A 141 -8.57 11.46 11.17
C TYR A 141 -8.22 10.00 10.89
N ASP A 142 -7.54 9.34 11.85
CA ASP A 142 -7.18 7.93 11.77
C ASP A 142 -8.42 7.04 11.64
N GLN A 143 -9.48 7.34 12.41
CA GLN A 143 -10.75 6.63 12.31
C GLN A 143 -11.38 6.76 10.91
N CYS A 144 -11.32 7.95 10.29
CA CYS A 144 -11.80 8.14 8.92
C CYS A 144 -10.97 7.32 7.93
N GLN A 145 -9.64 7.37 8.05
CA GLN A 145 -8.74 6.62 7.18
C GLN A 145 -8.96 5.11 7.29
N ASP A 146 -9.05 4.59 8.51
CA ASP A 146 -9.20 3.16 8.76
C ASP A 146 -10.56 2.65 8.29
N THR A 147 -11.64 3.42 8.54
CA THR A 147 -12.98 3.06 8.08
C THR A 147 -13.08 3.11 6.55
N LEU A 148 -12.43 4.06 5.89
CA LEU A 148 -12.35 4.13 4.44
C LEU A 148 -11.66 2.90 3.84
N VAL A 149 -10.51 2.51 4.40
CA VAL A 149 -9.76 1.34 3.94
C VAL A 149 -10.55 0.07 4.18
N GLN A 150 -11.20 -0.09 5.35
CA GLN A 150 -12.09 -1.21 5.64
C GLN A 150 -13.23 -1.31 4.63
N LEU A 151 -13.96 -0.21 4.40
CA LEU A 151 -15.10 -0.19 3.49
C LEU A 151 -14.67 -0.43 2.04
N GLY A 152 -13.61 0.22 1.57
CA GLY A 152 -13.07 0.02 0.22
C GLY A 152 -12.64 -1.43 0.00
N THR A 153 -11.96 -2.04 0.98
CA THR A 153 -11.58 -3.46 0.94
C THR A 153 -12.81 -4.37 0.95
N PHE A 154 -13.82 -4.05 1.76
CA PHE A 154 -15.09 -4.79 1.81
C PHE A 154 -15.79 -4.81 0.45
N LEU A 155 -15.91 -3.64 -0.19
CA LEU A 155 -16.55 -3.52 -1.49
C LEU A 155 -15.75 -4.27 -2.56
N ALA A 156 -14.42 -4.13 -2.59
CA ALA A 156 -13.56 -4.82 -3.55
C ALA A 156 -13.63 -6.36 -3.45
N LEU A 157 -13.81 -6.91 -2.24
CA LEU A 157 -13.90 -8.37 -2.02
C LEU A 157 -15.29 -8.95 -2.27
N ASN A 158 -16.36 -8.20 -2.01
CA ASN A 158 -17.72 -8.74 -2.00
C ASN A 158 -18.56 -8.34 -3.24
N MET A 159 -18.18 -7.28 -3.95
CA MET A 159 -18.85 -6.86 -5.18
C MET A 159 -18.30 -7.57 -6.41
N SER A 160 -19.17 -7.75 -7.41
CA SER A 160 -18.69 -8.14 -8.74
C SER A 160 -17.89 -6.97 -9.34
N VAL A 161 -16.90 -7.28 -10.17
CA VAL A 161 -16.07 -6.24 -10.79
C VAL A 161 -16.90 -5.35 -11.72
N ASP A 162 -17.87 -5.93 -12.43
CA ASP A 162 -18.77 -5.18 -13.32
C ASP A 162 -19.65 -4.19 -12.54
N ASP A 163 -20.21 -4.60 -11.41
CA ASP A 163 -21.02 -3.70 -10.57
C ASP A 163 -20.17 -2.59 -9.96
N TYR A 164 -18.93 -2.91 -9.59
CA TYR A 164 -17.99 -1.94 -9.05
C TYR A 164 -17.61 -0.89 -10.11
N VAL A 165 -17.27 -1.33 -11.32
CA VAL A 165 -16.93 -0.47 -12.47
C VAL A 165 -18.09 0.45 -12.86
N ARG A 166 -19.33 -0.06 -12.84
CA ARG A 166 -20.52 0.74 -13.20
C ARG A 166 -20.84 1.85 -12.19
N ARG A 167 -20.44 1.67 -10.92
CA ARG A 167 -20.84 2.56 -9.82
C ARG A 167 -19.75 3.56 -9.44
N LEU A 168 -18.47 3.20 -9.54
CA LEU A 168 -17.38 4.12 -9.23
C LEU A 168 -17.25 5.15 -10.37
N PRO A 169 -17.26 6.46 -10.09
CA PRO A 169 -16.93 7.47 -11.07
C PRO A 169 -15.55 7.25 -11.69
N GLN A 170 -15.37 7.73 -12.92
CA GLN A 170 -14.06 7.68 -13.57
C GLN A 170 -13.02 8.45 -12.76
N LEU A 171 -11.76 8.01 -12.85
CA LEU A 171 -10.66 8.58 -12.07
C LEU A 171 -10.57 10.11 -12.23
N GLY A 172 -10.72 10.62 -13.45
CA GLY A 172 -10.72 12.06 -13.73
C GLY A 172 -11.74 12.81 -12.87
N SER A 173 -13.02 12.39 -12.89
CA SER A 173 -14.06 12.99 -12.06
C SER A 173 -13.81 12.88 -10.56
N LEU A 174 -13.26 11.75 -10.08
CA LEU A 174 -12.93 11.60 -8.65
C LEU A 174 -11.97 12.71 -8.20
N LEU A 175 -10.98 13.02 -9.04
CA LEU A 175 -9.95 13.99 -8.72
C LEU A 175 -10.42 15.43 -8.96
N SER A 176 -11.09 15.70 -10.09
CA SER A 176 -11.51 17.06 -10.48
C SER A 176 -12.81 17.51 -9.82
N ASP A 177 -13.86 16.68 -9.87
CA ASP A 177 -15.23 17.09 -9.55
C ASP A 177 -15.54 16.83 -8.07
N TYR A 178 -15.04 15.71 -7.55
CA TYR A 178 -15.23 15.32 -6.14
C TYR A 178 -14.07 15.75 -5.24
N HIS A 179 -12.99 16.29 -5.81
CA HIS A 179 -11.79 16.73 -5.09
C HIS A 179 -11.21 15.67 -4.15
N ILE A 180 -11.26 14.40 -4.57
CA ILE A 180 -10.65 13.29 -3.82
C ILE A 180 -9.15 13.28 -4.10
N HIS A 181 -8.36 13.14 -3.03
CA HIS A 181 -6.91 13.08 -3.15
C HIS A 181 -6.45 11.79 -3.86
N ALA A 182 -5.29 11.84 -4.53
CA ALA A 182 -4.84 10.77 -5.42
C ALA A 182 -4.65 9.42 -4.72
N ASP A 183 -4.22 9.42 -3.46
CA ASP A 183 -4.09 8.24 -2.61
C ASP A 183 -5.40 7.43 -2.55
N VAL A 184 -6.51 8.10 -2.22
CA VAL A 184 -7.83 7.49 -2.12
C VAL A 184 -8.40 7.15 -3.50
N ALA A 185 -8.28 8.07 -4.46
CA ALA A 185 -8.86 7.88 -5.79
C ALA A 185 -8.26 6.64 -6.47
N PHE A 186 -6.93 6.47 -6.41
CA PHE A 186 -6.29 5.27 -6.93
C PHE A 186 -6.57 4.04 -6.08
N PHE A 187 -6.60 4.14 -4.74
CA PHE A 187 -6.98 3.02 -3.88
C PHE A 187 -8.33 2.41 -4.31
N LEU A 188 -9.35 3.26 -4.55
CA LEU A 188 -10.67 2.81 -5.00
C LEU A 188 -10.66 2.30 -6.44
N ALA A 189 -9.88 2.89 -7.34
CA ALA A 189 -9.89 2.57 -8.78
C ALA A 189 -8.98 1.39 -9.20
N ARG A 190 -7.97 1.02 -8.40
CA ARG A 190 -7.01 -0.07 -8.68
C ARG A 190 -7.67 -1.37 -9.19
N PRO A 191 -8.74 -1.91 -8.55
CA PRO A 191 -9.38 -3.14 -9.03
C PRO A 191 -9.90 -3.03 -10.47
N MET A 192 -10.37 -1.84 -10.86
CA MET A 192 -10.90 -1.58 -12.20
C MET A 192 -9.79 -1.59 -13.25
N PHE A 193 -8.60 -1.08 -12.92
CA PHE A 193 -7.46 -1.08 -13.84
C PHE A 193 -6.98 -2.51 -14.10
N ALA A 194 -6.79 -3.30 -13.05
CA ALA A 194 -6.37 -4.70 -13.18
C ALA A 194 -7.36 -5.51 -14.04
N HIS A 195 -8.66 -5.33 -13.80
CA HIS A 195 -9.69 -5.98 -14.59
C HIS A 195 -9.69 -5.52 -16.04
N SER A 196 -9.68 -4.21 -16.29
CA SER A 196 -9.69 -3.65 -17.65
C SER A 196 -8.48 -4.12 -18.47
N ILE A 197 -7.29 -4.17 -17.85
CA ILE A 197 -6.07 -4.67 -18.49
C ILE A 197 -6.21 -6.16 -18.83
N ASN A 198 -6.68 -6.99 -17.88
CA ASN A 198 -6.85 -8.42 -18.11
C ASN A 198 -7.93 -8.73 -19.17
N SER A 199 -9.06 -8.03 -19.12
CA SER A 199 -10.13 -8.16 -20.11
C SER A 199 -9.64 -7.75 -21.50
N LYS A 200 -8.88 -6.65 -21.60
CA LYS A 200 -8.30 -6.22 -22.89
C LYS A 200 -7.22 -7.17 -23.39
N TYR A 201 -6.41 -7.70 -22.48
CA TYR A 201 -5.40 -8.70 -22.81
C TYR A 201 -6.03 -9.98 -23.36
N ASP A 202 -7.11 -10.48 -22.75
CA ASP A 202 -7.83 -11.65 -23.24
C ASP A 202 -8.48 -11.41 -24.61
N GLU A 203 -9.03 -10.21 -24.85
CA GLU A 203 -9.55 -9.81 -26.16
C GLU A 203 -8.46 -9.85 -27.24
N LEU A 204 -7.32 -9.20 -27.01
CA LEU A 204 -6.16 -9.21 -27.92
C LEU A 204 -5.60 -10.63 -28.12
N ARG A 205 -5.67 -11.47 -27.08
CA ARG A 205 -5.23 -12.86 -27.18
C ARG A 205 -6.13 -13.66 -28.12
N ARG A 206 -7.45 -13.54 -27.96
CA ARG A 206 -8.49 -14.25 -28.75
C ARG A 206 -8.57 -13.77 -30.20
N ALA A 207 -8.22 -12.52 -30.47
CA ALA A 207 -8.23 -11.96 -31.82
C ALA A 207 -7.19 -12.61 -32.77
N GLU A 208 -6.17 -13.30 -32.24
CA GLU A 208 -5.22 -14.02 -33.08
C GLU A 208 -5.69 -15.44 -33.43
N LYS A 209 -5.52 -15.79 -34.71
CA LYS A 209 -5.87 -17.09 -35.30
C LYS A 209 -5.23 -18.29 -34.58
N ASN A 210 -4.08 -18.11 -33.93
CA ASN A 210 -3.34 -19.14 -33.18
C ASN A 210 -3.27 -18.90 -31.65
N SER A 211 -4.34 -18.37 -31.04
CA SER A 211 -4.37 -17.97 -29.61
C SER A 211 -3.87 -19.02 -28.59
N LYS A 212 -3.93 -20.33 -28.89
CA LYS A 212 -3.52 -21.40 -27.95
C LYS A 212 -2.01 -21.69 -27.96
N ASN A 213 -1.31 -21.39 -29.07
CA ASN A 213 0.11 -21.71 -29.26
C ASN A 213 1.02 -20.47 -29.25
N LEU A 214 0.58 -19.39 -28.59
CA LEU A 214 1.36 -18.17 -28.48
C LEU A 214 2.67 -18.37 -27.73
N LEU A 215 3.77 -17.94 -28.34
CA LEU A 215 5.08 -17.90 -27.70
C LEU A 215 5.05 -16.96 -26.48
N PRO A 216 5.86 -17.20 -25.43
CA PRO A 216 5.90 -16.33 -24.26
C PRO A 216 6.13 -14.85 -24.61
N ALA A 217 7.04 -14.55 -25.54
CA ALA A 217 7.31 -13.19 -26.00
C ALA A 217 6.08 -12.49 -26.62
N GLN A 218 5.28 -13.24 -27.41
CA GLN A 218 4.06 -12.71 -28.01
C GLN A 218 2.98 -12.45 -26.96
N LYS A 219 2.87 -13.33 -25.95
CA LYS A 219 1.97 -13.10 -24.80
C LYS A 219 2.35 -11.83 -24.05
N THR A 220 3.64 -11.63 -23.78
CA THR A 220 4.13 -10.41 -23.14
C THR A 220 3.83 -9.18 -23.98
N GLN A 221 4.11 -9.20 -25.29
CA GLN A 221 3.83 -8.07 -26.17
C GLN A 221 2.35 -7.66 -26.17
N LYS A 222 1.44 -8.63 -26.24
CA LYS A 222 -0.01 -8.35 -26.16
C LYS A 222 -0.44 -7.81 -24.81
N TYR A 223 0.19 -8.28 -23.72
CA TYR A 223 -0.07 -7.73 -22.40
C TYR A 223 0.37 -6.26 -22.32
N LEU A 224 1.56 -5.94 -22.84
CA LEU A 224 2.05 -4.56 -22.92
C LEU A 224 1.13 -3.67 -23.77
N GLU A 225 0.60 -4.19 -24.87
CA GLU A 225 -0.38 -3.48 -25.69
C GLU A 225 -1.69 -3.22 -24.93
N ALA A 226 -2.23 -4.22 -24.23
CA ALA A 226 -3.42 -4.07 -23.40
C ALA A 226 -3.22 -3.01 -22.30
N VAL A 227 -2.08 -3.06 -21.61
CA VAL A 227 -1.68 -2.05 -20.62
C VAL A 227 -1.67 -0.67 -21.24
N ARG A 228 -1.01 -0.49 -22.39
CA ARG A 228 -0.93 0.82 -23.06
C ARG A 228 -2.32 1.36 -23.38
N LEU A 229 -3.19 0.55 -23.99
CA LEU A 229 -4.54 0.96 -24.37
C LEU A 229 -5.40 1.38 -23.17
N VAL A 230 -5.26 0.70 -22.03
CA VAL A 230 -6.03 1.00 -20.81
C VAL A 230 -5.43 2.16 -20.01
N MET A 231 -4.10 2.20 -19.88
CA MET A 231 -3.40 3.17 -19.04
C MET A 231 -3.23 4.53 -19.72
N THR A 232 -3.19 4.63 -21.06
CA THR A 232 -3.05 5.93 -21.73
C THR A 232 -4.18 6.92 -21.36
N PRO A 233 -5.48 6.57 -21.44
CA PRO A 233 -6.55 7.46 -20.98
C PRO A 233 -6.43 7.85 -19.50
N ILE A 234 -5.96 6.92 -18.65
CA ILE A 234 -5.74 7.18 -17.22
C ILE A 234 -4.61 8.20 -17.03
N CYS A 235 -3.51 8.08 -17.78
CA CYS A 235 -2.41 9.04 -17.77
C CYS A 235 -2.86 10.44 -18.20
N GLU A 236 -3.75 10.53 -19.19
CA GLU A 236 -4.32 11.81 -19.62
C GLU A 236 -5.22 12.43 -18.54
N SER A 237 -6.01 11.60 -17.83
CA SER A 237 -6.90 12.07 -16.76
C SER A 237 -6.19 12.68 -15.54
N VAL A 238 -4.91 12.34 -15.31
CA VAL A 238 -4.13 12.90 -14.19
C VAL A 238 -3.36 14.18 -14.57
N ARG A 239 -3.24 14.52 -15.85
CA ARG A 239 -2.52 15.74 -16.27
C ARG A 239 -3.05 17.02 -15.63
N PRO A 240 -4.37 17.23 -15.46
CA PRO A 240 -4.89 18.47 -14.86
C PRO A 240 -4.55 18.65 -13.38
N LEU A 241 -4.05 17.62 -12.68
CA LEU A 241 -3.81 17.67 -11.24
C LEU A 241 -2.64 18.57 -10.85
N CYS A 242 -1.62 18.64 -11.70
CA CYS A 242 -0.38 19.36 -11.41
C CYS A 242 -0.08 20.33 -12.54
N ALA A 243 0.69 21.37 -12.21
CA ALA A 243 1.20 22.30 -13.21
C ALA A 243 2.06 21.57 -14.26
N ALA A 244 2.04 22.05 -15.51
CA ALA A 244 2.79 21.44 -16.62
C ALA A 244 4.29 21.22 -16.29
N ARG A 245 4.89 22.13 -15.51
CA ARG A 245 6.28 22.04 -15.05
C ARG A 245 6.57 20.76 -14.25
N VAL A 246 5.63 20.27 -13.46
CA VAL A 246 5.78 19.02 -12.70
C VAL A 246 5.92 17.84 -13.67
N TRP A 247 5.10 17.82 -14.72
CA TRP A 247 5.09 16.75 -15.71
C TRP A 247 6.31 16.72 -16.63
N GLU A 248 7.07 17.80 -16.66
CA GLU A 248 8.38 17.87 -17.32
C GLU A 248 9.49 17.18 -16.50
N ASP A 249 9.32 17.01 -15.18
CA ASP A 249 10.29 16.33 -14.30
C ASP A 249 9.87 14.89 -13.97
N LEU A 250 8.58 14.67 -13.77
CA LEU A 250 7.96 13.39 -13.42
C LEU A 250 6.89 13.07 -14.47
N SER A 251 7.00 12.01 -15.25
CA SER A 251 5.99 11.79 -16.30
C SER A 251 4.61 11.39 -15.73
N PRO A 252 3.49 11.78 -16.36
CA PRO A 252 2.16 11.29 -15.98
C PRO A 252 2.04 9.77 -16.02
N GLN A 253 2.79 9.13 -16.93
CA GLN A 253 2.91 7.68 -17.02
C GLN A 253 3.53 7.09 -15.75
N PHE A 254 4.63 7.66 -15.27
CA PHE A 254 5.21 7.24 -14.00
C PHE A 254 4.22 7.39 -12.84
N PHE A 255 3.55 8.54 -12.74
CA PHE A 255 2.58 8.79 -11.67
C PHE A 255 1.45 7.76 -11.68
N ALA A 256 0.83 7.53 -12.84
CA ALA A 256 -0.23 6.54 -12.99
C ALA A 256 0.26 5.11 -12.72
N THR A 257 1.46 4.74 -13.21
CA THR A 257 2.06 3.43 -12.95
C THR A 257 2.32 3.22 -11.46
N PHE A 258 2.97 4.17 -10.78
CA PHE A 258 3.22 4.11 -9.34
C PHE A 258 1.92 3.86 -8.58
N TRP A 259 0.91 4.72 -8.76
CA TRP A 259 -0.33 4.64 -7.99
C TRP A 259 -1.24 3.46 -8.36
N SER A 260 -1.12 2.91 -9.58
CA SER A 260 -1.91 1.75 -10.04
C SER A 260 -1.42 0.40 -9.50
N LEU A 261 -0.14 0.28 -9.15
CA LEU A 261 0.44 -0.97 -8.66
C LEU A 261 0.30 -1.11 -7.15
N THR A 262 0.38 -2.35 -6.68
CA THR A 262 0.34 -2.77 -5.27
C THR A 262 1.55 -3.66 -4.97
N VAL A 263 1.77 -4.01 -3.70
CA VAL A 263 2.92 -4.84 -3.31
C VAL A 263 2.86 -6.25 -3.92
N TYR A 264 1.65 -6.76 -4.18
CA TYR A 264 1.42 -8.03 -4.89
C TYR A 264 2.09 -8.07 -6.26
N ASP A 265 2.10 -6.92 -6.96
CA ASP A 265 2.62 -6.76 -8.32
C ASP A 265 4.16 -6.67 -8.37
N LEU A 266 4.82 -6.35 -7.24
CA LEU A 266 6.26 -6.08 -7.21
C LEU A 266 7.10 -7.32 -6.88
N SER A 267 6.60 -8.20 -6.00
CA SER A 267 7.37 -9.35 -5.52
C SER A 267 6.47 -10.50 -5.07
N VAL A 268 6.94 -11.74 -5.25
CA VAL A 268 6.26 -12.94 -4.76
C VAL A 268 6.82 -13.30 -3.38
N PRO A 269 6.00 -13.40 -2.32
CA PRO A 269 6.47 -13.78 -1.00
C PRO A 269 6.68 -15.30 -0.90
N ASN A 270 7.67 -15.83 -1.62
CA ASN A 270 7.93 -17.28 -1.70
C ASN A 270 8.06 -17.92 -0.30
N ALA A 271 8.78 -17.26 0.62
CA ALA A 271 8.95 -17.74 1.99
C ALA A 271 7.62 -17.83 2.78
N ALA A 272 6.64 -16.98 2.49
CA ALA A 272 5.34 -17.03 3.15
C ALA A 272 4.49 -18.19 2.61
N TYR A 273 4.46 -18.41 1.28
CA TYR A 273 3.82 -19.59 0.70
C TYR A 273 4.47 -20.88 1.20
N GLU A 274 5.80 -20.94 1.23
CA GLU A 274 6.53 -22.11 1.70
C GLU A 274 6.18 -22.45 3.16
N ARG A 275 6.19 -21.46 4.06
CA ARG A 275 5.79 -21.69 5.46
C ARG A 275 4.37 -22.24 5.59
N GLU A 276 3.39 -21.68 4.86
CA GLU A 276 2.00 -22.14 4.95
C GLU A 276 1.83 -23.54 4.33
N VAL A 277 2.53 -23.83 3.24
CA VAL A 277 2.58 -25.19 2.66
C VAL A 277 3.19 -26.18 3.65
N GLN A 278 4.27 -25.82 4.35
CA GLN A 278 4.86 -26.69 5.38
C GLN A 278 3.91 -26.89 6.56
N ARG A 279 3.19 -25.85 6.99
CA ARG A 279 2.15 -25.97 8.03
C ARG A 279 1.06 -26.96 7.64
N LEU A 280 0.59 -26.90 6.39
CA LEU A 280 -0.41 -27.83 5.87
C LEU A 280 0.13 -29.26 5.79
N LYS A 281 1.39 -29.46 5.37
CA LYS A 281 2.03 -30.79 5.38
C LYS A 281 2.07 -31.40 6.78
N VAL A 282 2.46 -30.61 7.79
CA VAL A 282 2.45 -31.05 9.20
C VAL A 282 1.03 -31.38 9.65
N ALA A 283 0.03 -30.55 9.33
CA ALA A 283 -1.37 -30.79 9.67
C ALA A 283 -1.93 -32.07 9.01
N ILE A 284 -1.55 -32.34 7.75
CA ILE A 284 -1.88 -33.57 7.03
C ILE A 284 -1.30 -34.78 7.76
N GLN A 285 -0.02 -34.74 8.12
CA GLN A 285 0.64 -35.83 8.83
C GLN A 285 -0.03 -36.11 10.18
N GLN A 286 -0.24 -35.08 11.00
CA GLN A 286 -0.90 -35.19 12.30
C GLN A 286 -2.33 -35.74 12.19
N THR A 287 -3.08 -35.28 11.19
CA THR A 287 -4.45 -35.76 10.95
C THR A 287 -4.47 -37.23 10.55
N ASN A 288 -3.49 -37.67 9.75
CA ASN A 288 -3.38 -39.05 9.32
C ASN A 288 -3.08 -40.00 10.50
N GLU A 289 -2.17 -39.57 11.38
CA GLU A 289 -1.74 -40.31 12.58
C GLU A 289 -2.79 -40.32 13.71
N ASN A 290 -3.70 -39.34 13.75
CA ASN A 290 -4.73 -39.23 14.77
C ASN A 290 -5.79 -40.33 14.67
N ARG A 291 -5.61 -41.41 15.44
CA ARG A 291 -6.49 -42.59 15.46
C ARG A 291 -7.86 -42.33 16.11
N ASP A 292 -8.01 -41.27 16.90
CA ASP A 292 -9.24 -40.94 17.63
C ASP A 292 -10.30 -40.27 16.75
N LEU A 293 -9.90 -39.70 15.62
CA LEU A 293 -10.82 -39.11 14.64
C LEU A 293 -11.52 -40.21 13.81
N PRO A 294 -12.87 -40.15 13.66
CA PRO A 294 -13.60 -41.04 12.76
C PRO A 294 -13.02 -41.03 11.34
N ALA A 295 -12.87 -42.20 10.72
CA ALA A 295 -12.22 -42.35 9.41
C ALA A 295 -12.81 -41.42 8.32
N SER A 296 -14.13 -41.20 8.32
CA SER A 296 -14.79 -40.26 7.41
C SER A 296 -14.38 -38.80 7.64
N LYS A 297 -14.29 -38.36 8.91
CA LYS A 297 -13.84 -36.99 9.25
C LYS A 297 -12.36 -36.81 8.95
N ARG A 298 -11.54 -37.84 9.23
CA ARG A 298 -10.11 -37.85 8.92
C ARG A 298 -9.87 -37.70 7.42
N LYS A 299 -10.52 -38.52 6.59
CA LYS A 299 -10.43 -38.42 5.14
C LYS A 299 -10.83 -37.04 4.63
N LYS A 300 -11.96 -36.50 5.12
CA LYS A 300 -12.45 -35.18 4.72
C LYS A 300 -11.46 -34.05 5.04
N GLU A 301 -10.82 -34.12 6.20
CA GLU A 301 -9.83 -33.13 6.61
C GLU A 301 -8.52 -33.25 5.83
N LEU A 302 -8.07 -34.48 5.53
CA LEU A 302 -6.93 -34.73 4.64
C LEU A 302 -7.18 -34.17 3.24
N ASP A 303 -8.36 -34.48 2.67
CA ASP A 303 -8.77 -33.96 1.35
C ASP A 303 -8.84 -32.41 1.35
N ARG A 304 -9.34 -31.81 2.44
CA ARG A 304 -9.39 -30.34 2.61
C ARG A 304 -8.00 -29.71 2.62
N CYS A 305 -7.09 -30.23 3.45
CA CYS A 305 -5.73 -29.69 3.57
C CYS A 305 -4.92 -29.89 2.29
N THR A 306 -5.08 -31.03 1.62
CA THR A 306 -4.41 -31.33 0.34
C THR A 306 -4.90 -30.39 -0.75
N ALA A 307 -6.22 -30.24 -0.90
CA ALA A 307 -6.81 -29.33 -1.87
C ALA A 307 -6.45 -27.85 -1.61
N LEU A 308 -6.28 -27.45 -0.35
CA LEU A 308 -5.82 -26.10 0.00
C LEU A 308 -4.34 -25.90 -0.37
N MET A 309 -3.49 -26.90 -0.08
CA MET A 309 -2.08 -26.87 -0.44
C MET A 309 -1.89 -26.75 -1.96
N ASP A 310 -2.62 -27.54 -2.75
CA ASP A 310 -2.56 -27.48 -4.21
C ASP A 310 -2.98 -26.10 -4.75
N LYS A 311 -4.02 -25.51 -4.17
CA LYS A 311 -4.47 -24.16 -4.52
C LYS A 311 -3.46 -23.07 -4.16
N LEU A 312 -2.78 -23.18 -3.02
CA LEU A 312 -1.73 -22.23 -2.64
C LEU A 312 -0.53 -22.31 -3.61
N LEU A 313 -0.12 -23.52 -4.02
CA LEU A 313 0.93 -23.71 -5.02
C LEU A 313 0.52 -23.16 -6.39
N GLU A 314 -0.74 -23.32 -6.78
CA GLU A 314 -1.28 -22.75 -8.01
C GLU A 314 -1.34 -21.21 -7.94
N GLU A 315 -1.75 -20.64 -6.80
CA GLU A 315 -1.76 -19.19 -6.55
C GLU A 315 -0.35 -18.58 -6.61
N GLU A 316 0.63 -19.23 -5.96
CA GLU A 316 2.03 -18.81 -6.00
C GLU A 316 2.56 -18.77 -7.45
N LYS A 317 2.26 -19.81 -8.23
CA LYS A 317 2.63 -19.87 -9.65
C LYS A 317 1.96 -18.75 -10.46
N LYS A 318 0.66 -18.52 -10.26
CA LYS A 318 -0.07 -17.43 -10.93
C LYS A 318 0.53 -16.05 -10.60
N GLN A 319 0.96 -15.85 -9.36
CA GLN A 319 1.60 -14.62 -8.94
C GLN A 319 2.99 -14.46 -9.59
N LYS A 320 3.77 -15.55 -9.72
CA LYS A 320 5.05 -15.53 -10.47
C LYS A 320 4.84 -15.08 -11.93
N ASP A 321 3.90 -15.73 -12.63
CA ASP A 321 3.56 -15.38 -14.03
C ASP A 321 3.03 -13.93 -14.16
N HIS A 322 2.33 -13.43 -13.13
CA HIS A 322 1.90 -12.03 -13.07
C HIS A 322 3.07 -11.07 -12.89
N ASN A 323 3.95 -11.33 -11.93
CA ASN A 323 5.09 -10.46 -11.66
C ASN A 323 6.06 -10.42 -12.83
N GLU A 324 6.26 -11.52 -13.56
CA GLU A 324 7.05 -11.53 -14.81
C GLU A 324 6.49 -10.56 -15.86
N ARG A 325 5.15 -10.51 -16.01
CA ARG A 325 4.48 -9.56 -16.92
C ARG A 325 4.61 -8.12 -16.45
N ILE A 326 4.48 -7.87 -15.15
CA ILE A 326 4.69 -6.54 -14.57
C ILE A 326 6.14 -6.10 -14.74
N MET A 327 7.12 -6.97 -14.50
CA MET A 327 8.53 -6.66 -14.71
C MET A 327 8.84 -6.33 -16.17
N ALA A 328 8.24 -7.04 -17.13
CA ALA A 328 8.34 -6.71 -18.54
C ALA A 328 7.77 -5.31 -18.85
N ARG A 329 6.61 -4.97 -18.26
CA ARG A 329 6.01 -3.63 -18.36
C ARG A 329 6.93 -2.55 -17.81
N LEU A 330 7.39 -2.72 -16.57
CA LEU A 330 8.23 -1.73 -15.90
C LEU A 330 9.56 -1.54 -16.65
N THR A 331 10.12 -2.61 -17.20
CA THR A 331 11.34 -2.53 -18.02
C THR A 331 11.13 -1.71 -19.30
N GLN A 332 9.93 -1.76 -19.90
CA GLN A 332 9.59 -0.95 -21.06
C GLN A 332 9.34 0.53 -20.70
N GLU A 333 8.71 0.79 -19.55
CA GLU A 333 8.33 2.15 -19.14
C GLU A 333 9.46 2.93 -18.45
N LYS A 334 10.43 2.26 -17.82
CA LYS A 334 11.43 2.93 -16.96
C LYS A 334 12.18 4.08 -17.64
N ASP A 335 12.38 3.99 -18.96
CA ASP A 335 13.17 4.96 -19.72
C ASP A 335 12.40 6.27 -19.98
N SER A 336 11.07 6.29 -19.80
CA SER A 336 10.21 7.47 -19.96
C SER A 336 9.72 8.07 -18.64
N TRP A 337 10.10 7.50 -17.49
CA TRP A 337 9.61 7.95 -16.19
C TRP A 337 10.16 9.31 -15.75
N PHE A 338 11.45 9.52 -15.94
CA PHE A 338 12.17 10.72 -15.52
C PHE A 338 12.88 11.35 -16.72
N LEU A 339 12.38 12.50 -17.16
CA LEU A 339 12.89 13.19 -18.34
C LEU A 339 14.17 13.96 -17.99
N CYS A 340 15.19 13.85 -18.84
CA CYS A 340 16.47 14.52 -18.62
C CYS A 340 16.38 15.98 -19.03
N ARG A 341 16.27 16.90 -18.05
CA ARG A 341 16.66 18.29 -18.29
C ARG A 341 18.17 18.44 -18.08
N SER A 342 18.79 19.31 -18.87
CA SER A 342 20.20 19.70 -18.70
C SER A 342 20.40 20.51 -17.41
N ALA A 343 20.73 19.85 -16.28
CA ALA A 343 21.52 20.35 -15.14
C ALA A 343 21.37 19.43 -13.90
N LYS A 344 22.31 19.54 -12.93
CA LYS A 344 22.25 18.92 -11.59
C LYS A 344 21.01 19.33 -10.77
N LEU A 345 20.54 20.57 -10.93
CA LEU A 345 19.34 21.10 -10.26
C LEU A 345 18.06 20.33 -10.64
N ALA A 346 17.98 19.81 -11.86
CA ALA A 346 16.81 19.09 -12.34
C ALA A 346 16.59 17.76 -11.59
N LYS A 347 17.66 17.01 -11.29
CA LYS A 347 17.52 15.71 -10.60
C LYS A 347 17.04 15.84 -9.15
N THR A 348 17.53 16.86 -8.44
CA THR A 348 17.06 17.14 -7.08
C THR A 348 15.59 17.56 -7.06
N GLU A 349 15.17 18.34 -8.04
CA GLU A 349 13.77 18.72 -8.21
C GLU A 349 12.90 17.50 -8.53
N THR A 350 13.31 16.66 -9.50
CA THR A 350 12.62 15.41 -9.83
C THR A 350 12.39 14.51 -8.60
N ILE A 351 13.43 14.32 -7.77
CA ILE A 351 13.31 13.54 -6.53
C ILE A 351 12.35 14.23 -5.55
N THR A 352 12.41 15.55 -5.42
CA THR A 352 11.48 16.31 -4.55
C THR A 352 10.04 16.10 -5.00
N GLN A 353 9.75 16.21 -6.30
CA GLN A 353 8.41 15.97 -6.86
C GLN A 353 7.95 14.53 -6.65
N PHE A 354 8.83 13.54 -6.85
CA PHE A 354 8.51 12.13 -6.57
C PHE A 354 8.17 11.89 -5.09
N LEU A 355 8.97 12.44 -4.17
CA LEU A 355 8.73 12.30 -2.74
C LEU A 355 7.39 12.93 -2.33
N GLN A 356 7.13 14.15 -2.81
CA GLN A 356 5.94 14.92 -2.44
C GLN A 356 4.65 14.37 -3.05
N LEU A 357 4.65 14.00 -4.32
CA LEU A 357 3.43 13.63 -5.06
C LEU A 357 3.10 12.14 -4.97
N CYS A 358 4.09 11.29 -4.68
CA CYS A 358 3.95 9.84 -4.71
C CYS A 358 4.33 9.21 -3.36
N LEU A 359 5.59 9.35 -2.93
CA LEU A 359 6.13 8.52 -1.87
C LEU A 359 5.53 8.84 -0.49
N PHE A 360 5.54 10.11 -0.07
CA PHE A 360 5.06 10.50 1.25
C PHE A 360 3.55 10.35 1.42
N PRO A 361 2.68 10.75 0.48
CA PRO A 361 1.25 10.54 0.63
C PRO A 361 0.88 9.05 0.69
N ARG A 362 1.64 8.21 -0.02
CA ARG A 362 1.36 6.77 -0.07
C ARG A 362 1.91 6.01 1.13
N CYS A 363 3.09 6.34 1.64
CA CYS A 363 3.72 5.56 2.70
C CYS A 363 3.00 5.66 4.05
N VAL A 364 2.15 6.67 4.23
CA VAL A 364 1.29 6.84 5.42
C VAL A 364 -0.15 6.34 5.22
N PHE A 365 -0.50 5.86 4.01
CA PHE A 365 -1.87 5.49 3.67
C PHE A 365 -2.33 4.17 4.32
N THR A 366 -1.54 3.10 4.19
CA THR A 366 -1.75 1.82 4.87
C THR A 366 -0.39 1.18 5.21
N ALA A 367 -0.39 0.20 6.12
CA ALA A 367 0.83 -0.55 6.43
C ALA A 367 1.43 -1.28 5.21
N THR A 368 0.60 -1.77 4.28
CA THR A 368 1.06 -2.43 3.05
C THR A 368 1.58 -1.44 2.02
N ASP A 369 0.99 -0.24 1.94
CA ASP A 369 1.47 0.83 1.07
C ASP A 369 2.81 1.40 1.54
N ALA A 370 3.08 1.43 2.85
CA ALA A 370 4.40 1.76 3.41
C ALA A 370 5.49 0.82 2.86
N LEU A 371 5.21 -0.49 2.84
CA LEU A 371 6.13 -1.49 2.29
C LEU A 371 6.24 -1.39 0.77
N PHE A 372 5.12 -1.18 0.07
CA PHE A 372 5.13 -0.94 -1.37
C PHE A 372 6.07 0.21 -1.73
N CYS A 373 6.01 1.33 -1.01
CA CYS A 373 6.84 2.50 -1.26
C CYS A 373 8.33 2.17 -1.20
N ALA A 374 8.77 1.47 -0.15
CA ALA A 374 10.17 1.06 -0.02
C ALA A 374 10.59 0.08 -1.13
N ARG A 375 9.76 -0.93 -1.42
CA ARG A 375 10.03 -1.92 -2.46
C ARG A 375 10.04 -1.31 -3.87
N PHE A 376 9.18 -0.32 -4.14
CA PHE A 376 9.16 0.38 -5.42
C PHE A 376 10.42 1.23 -5.64
N VAL A 377 10.93 1.88 -4.57
CA VAL A 377 12.22 2.59 -4.64
C VAL A 377 13.38 1.62 -4.92
N GLN A 378 13.41 0.47 -4.24
CA GLN A 378 14.38 -0.60 -4.50
C GLN A 378 14.26 -1.13 -5.94
N LEU A 379 13.03 -1.30 -6.43
CA LEU A 379 12.76 -1.76 -7.79
C LEU A 379 13.28 -0.79 -8.85
N MET A 380 13.04 0.51 -8.71
CA MET A 380 13.57 1.51 -9.62
C MET A 380 15.10 1.50 -9.67
N HIS A 381 15.73 1.31 -8.51
CA HIS A 381 17.18 1.14 -8.41
C HIS A 381 17.64 -0.11 -9.19
N ASN A 382 17.03 -1.27 -8.91
CA ASN A 382 17.36 -2.55 -9.55
C ASN A 382 17.16 -2.54 -11.07
N LEU A 383 16.15 -1.81 -11.57
CA LEU A 383 15.89 -1.62 -12.99
C LEU A 383 16.89 -0.68 -13.68
N LYS A 384 17.81 -0.06 -12.93
CA LYS A 384 18.75 0.96 -13.42
C LYS A 384 17.99 2.08 -14.14
N THR A 385 16.91 2.54 -13.51
CA THR A 385 16.02 3.55 -14.08
C THR A 385 16.82 4.81 -14.43
N PRO A 386 16.81 5.28 -15.69
CA PRO A 386 17.53 6.48 -16.09
C PRO A 386 17.08 7.69 -15.28
N ASN A 387 18.02 8.59 -14.99
CA ASN A 387 17.79 9.86 -14.27
C ASN A 387 17.28 9.76 -12.82
N PHE A 388 16.96 8.57 -12.32
CA PHE A 388 16.63 8.34 -10.91
C PHE A 388 17.90 8.22 -10.07
N SER A 389 18.15 9.20 -9.18
CA SER A 389 19.24 9.12 -8.22
C SER A 389 18.77 8.46 -6.93
N THR A 390 19.12 7.17 -6.78
CA THR A 390 18.88 6.41 -5.55
C THR A 390 19.52 7.11 -4.35
N LEU A 391 20.78 7.53 -4.45
CA LEU A 391 21.48 8.16 -3.32
C LEU A 391 20.78 9.44 -2.85
N ILE A 392 20.38 10.33 -3.78
CA ILE A 392 19.67 11.58 -3.44
C ILE A 392 18.29 11.28 -2.84
N CYS A 393 17.59 10.26 -3.36
CA CYS A 393 16.31 9.83 -2.81
C CYS A 393 16.43 9.43 -1.33
N TYR A 394 17.36 8.53 -1.02
CA TYR A 394 17.62 8.11 0.36
C TYR A 394 18.13 9.28 1.23
N ASP A 395 19.00 10.15 0.70
CA ASP A 395 19.51 11.32 1.44
C ASP A 395 18.39 12.27 1.85
N ARG A 396 17.45 12.58 0.94
CA ARG A 396 16.29 13.42 1.21
C ARG A 396 15.31 12.77 2.20
N ILE A 397 15.17 11.45 2.17
CA ILE A 397 14.30 10.73 3.10
C ILE A 397 14.89 10.73 4.51
N PHE A 398 16.19 10.50 4.68
CA PHE A 398 16.79 10.33 6.02
C PHE A 398 17.34 11.61 6.65
N CYS A 399 17.69 12.64 5.87
CA CYS A 399 18.28 13.84 6.43
C CYS A 399 17.29 14.73 7.19
N ASP A 400 16.01 14.75 6.78
CA ASP A 400 15.02 15.73 7.23
C ASP A 400 13.68 15.08 7.66
N ILE A 401 13.73 14.07 8.54
CA ILE A 401 12.53 13.36 8.99
C ILE A 401 11.69 14.12 10.02
N THR A 402 12.24 15.16 10.66
CA THR A 402 11.57 15.89 11.76
C THR A 402 10.19 16.37 11.36
N TYR A 403 10.08 17.07 10.23
CA TYR A 403 8.80 17.64 9.79
C TYR A 403 7.75 16.56 9.53
N THR A 404 8.13 15.49 8.84
CA THR A 404 7.23 14.37 8.56
C THR A 404 6.73 13.73 9.85
N VAL A 405 7.63 13.42 10.79
CA VAL A 405 7.26 12.83 12.10
C VAL A 405 6.33 13.77 12.88
N THR A 406 6.58 15.07 12.84
CA THR A 406 5.75 16.06 13.56
C THR A 406 4.37 16.27 12.94
N SER A 407 4.22 16.04 11.62
CA SER A 407 2.95 16.22 10.91
C SER A 407 2.03 15.00 10.92
N CYS A 408 2.57 13.81 11.18
CA CYS A 408 1.79 12.57 11.18
C CYS A 408 0.81 12.48 12.36
N THR A 409 -0.28 11.75 12.17
CA THR A 409 -1.02 11.14 13.29
C THR A 409 -0.23 9.97 13.91
N GLU A 410 -0.75 9.37 15.00
CA GLU A 410 -0.11 8.21 15.61
C GLU A 410 -0.07 7.00 14.65
N ASN A 411 -1.15 6.75 13.88
CA ASN A 411 -1.16 5.66 12.89
C ASN A 411 -0.28 5.98 11.68
N GLU A 412 -0.30 7.22 11.17
CA GLU A 412 0.58 7.64 10.08
C GLU A 412 2.06 7.52 10.49
N ALA A 413 2.42 7.87 11.73
CA ALA A 413 3.76 7.70 12.27
C ALA A 413 4.16 6.22 12.35
N ASN A 414 3.21 5.32 12.67
CA ASN A 414 3.43 3.88 12.65
C ASN A 414 3.78 3.36 11.25
N ARG A 415 2.99 3.76 10.25
CA ARG A 415 3.16 3.39 8.84
C ARG A 415 4.46 3.99 8.27
N TYR A 416 4.74 5.25 8.58
CA TYR A 416 5.99 5.91 8.21
C TYR A 416 7.22 5.23 8.83
N GLY A 417 7.15 4.86 10.11
CA GLY A 417 8.21 4.09 10.78
C GLY A 417 8.47 2.73 10.11
N ARG A 418 7.42 2.04 9.64
CA ARG A 418 7.56 0.80 8.85
C ARG A 418 8.24 1.06 7.51
N PHE A 419 7.86 2.14 6.82
CA PHE A 419 8.51 2.55 5.57
C PHE A 419 10.01 2.84 5.79
N LEU A 420 10.35 3.63 6.81
CA LEU A 420 11.75 3.92 7.16
C LEU A 420 12.53 2.63 7.50
N CYS A 421 11.93 1.71 8.25
CA CYS A 421 12.54 0.43 8.58
C CYS A 421 12.88 -0.40 7.33
N ALA A 422 11.95 -0.49 6.37
CA ALA A 422 12.19 -1.20 5.11
C ALA A 422 13.24 -0.51 4.22
N MET A 423 13.31 0.83 4.25
CA MET A 423 14.38 1.58 3.57
C MET A 423 15.74 1.33 4.24
N LEU A 424 15.80 1.34 5.56
CA LEU A 424 17.02 1.05 6.33
C LEU A 424 17.50 -0.39 6.14
N GLU A 425 16.58 -1.37 6.02
CA GLU A 425 16.92 -2.76 5.67
C GLU A 425 17.78 -2.81 4.39
N THR A 426 17.35 -2.10 3.35
CA THR A 426 18.07 -2.03 2.07
C THR A 426 19.43 -1.35 2.21
N VAL A 427 19.48 -0.21 2.92
CA VAL A 427 20.72 0.53 3.17
C VAL A 427 21.74 -0.32 3.91
N MET A 428 21.28 -1.03 4.95
CA MET A 428 22.13 -1.87 5.78
C MET A 428 22.57 -3.14 5.06
N HIS A 429 21.76 -3.66 4.13
CA HIS A 429 22.16 -4.74 3.23
C HIS A 429 23.39 -4.35 2.40
N TRP A 430 23.33 -3.20 1.70
CA TRP A 430 24.45 -2.69 0.92
C TRP A 430 25.66 -2.31 1.78
N HIS A 431 25.44 -1.88 3.03
CA HIS A 431 26.52 -1.56 3.97
C HIS A 431 27.23 -2.82 4.52
N SER A 432 26.55 -3.98 4.55
CA SER A 432 27.04 -5.18 5.23
C SER A 432 28.30 -5.79 4.62
N SER A 433 28.53 -5.61 3.32
CA SER A 433 29.68 -6.17 2.62
C SER A 433 30.02 -5.36 1.38
N LYS A 434 31.32 -5.11 1.18
CA LYS A 434 31.83 -4.48 -0.04
C LYS A 434 31.42 -5.26 -1.30
N LYS A 435 31.40 -6.60 -1.22
CA LYS A 435 31.00 -7.45 -2.34
C LYS A 435 29.56 -7.15 -2.80
N ILE A 436 28.64 -7.04 -1.84
CA ILE A 436 27.22 -6.73 -2.12
C ILE A 436 27.11 -5.34 -2.74
N PHE A 437 27.81 -4.36 -2.18
CA PHE A 437 27.82 -3.00 -2.73
C PHE A 437 28.37 -2.93 -4.17
N ASP A 438 29.46 -3.64 -4.47
CA ASP A 438 30.08 -3.64 -5.79
C ASP A 438 29.15 -4.29 -6.85
N GLU A 439 28.42 -5.35 -6.46
CA GLU A 439 27.46 -6.07 -7.31
C GLU A 439 26.16 -5.28 -7.55
N GLU A 440 25.63 -4.63 -6.50
CA GLU A 440 24.29 -4.03 -6.52
C GLU A 440 24.26 -2.51 -6.66
N CYS A 441 25.34 -1.79 -6.35
CA CYS A 441 25.34 -0.32 -6.28
C CYS A 441 26.41 0.35 -7.16
N ALA A 442 27.65 -0.13 -7.12
CA ALA A 442 28.81 0.61 -7.65
C ALA A 442 28.63 1.06 -9.10
N ASN A 443 28.06 0.22 -9.96
CA ASN A 443 27.86 0.50 -11.39
C ASN A 443 26.43 0.96 -11.75
N TYR A 444 25.63 1.36 -10.75
CA TYR A 444 24.23 1.73 -10.96
C TYR A 444 24.09 3.24 -11.17
N PRO A 445 23.18 3.69 -12.07
CA PRO A 445 23.00 5.12 -12.37
C PRO A 445 22.58 5.93 -11.14
N GLY A 446 21.96 5.27 -10.15
CA GLY A 446 21.53 5.88 -8.90
C GLY A 446 22.65 6.34 -7.96
N PHE A 447 23.88 5.86 -8.18
CA PHE A 447 25.07 6.13 -7.35
C PHE A 447 26.12 7.02 -8.05
N VAL A 448 25.77 7.63 -9.18
CA VAL A 448 26.60 8.62 -9.86
C VAL A 448 26.53 9.97 -9.13
N THR A 449 27.68 10.56 -8.79
CA THR A 449 27.80 11.84 -8.05
C THR A 449 28.11 13.04 -8.95
N LYS A 450 28.76 12.80 -10.09
CA LYS A 450 29.11 13.84 -11.08
C LYS A 450 28.15 13.74 -12.27
N PHE A 451 27.31 14.75 -12.41
CA PHE A 451 26.35 14.85 -13.50
C PHE A 451 26.96 15.68 -14.63
N ARG A 452 27.47 15.01 -15.66
CA ARG A 452 28.01 15.68 -16.86
C ARG A 452 26.84 16.06 -17.79
N VAL A 453 26.94 17.23 -18.42
CA VAL A 453 25.98 17.68 -19.44
C VAL A 453 26.44 17.15 -20.80
N GLY A 454 25.61 16.33 -21.46
CA GLY A 454 25.90 15.70 -22.76
C GLY A 454 26.19 14.19 -22.69
N ASN A 455 26.25 13.52 -23.86
CA ASN A 455 26.48 12.07 -24.03
C ASN A 455 27.94 11.62 -23.73
N GLN A 456 28.63 12.25 -22.77
CA GLN A 456 29.95 11.78 -22.35
C GLN A 456 29.79 10.51 -21.49
N PRO A 457 30.56 9.45 -21.75
CA PRO A 457 30.52 8.24 -20.93
C PRO A 457 30.93 8.56 -19.49
N SER A 458 30.21 8.00 -18.52
CA SER A 458 30.55 8.08 -17.10
C SER A 458 31.88 7.38 -16.83
N GLU A 459 32.77 8.03 -16.10
CA GLU A 459 34.02 7.41 -15.64
C GLU A 459 33.78 6.70 -14.30
N ASN A 460 34.57 5.65 -13.98
CA ASN A 460 34.44 4.93 -12.71
C ASN A 460 34.60 5.84 -11.47
N ASN A 461 35.38 6.94 -11.58
CA ASN A 461 35.56 7.94 -10.53
C ASN A 461 34.35 8.88 -10.34
N ASP A 462 33.29 8.74 -11.14
CA ASP A 462 32.04 9.48 -10.98
C ASP A 462 31.06 8.77 -10.04
N HIS A 463 31.33 7.51 -9.67
CA HIS A 463 30.52 6.68 -8.78
C HIS A 463 30.99 6.76 -7.33
N VAL A 464 30.05 6.57 -6.39
CA VAL A 464 30.36 6.46 -4.96
C VAL A 464 31.06 5.14 -4.70
N ASP A 465 32.24 5.17 -4.08
CA ASP A 465 32.89 3.95 -3.60
C ASP A 465 32.29 3.47 -2.27
N PHE A 466 32.68 2.26 -1.86
CA PHE A 466 32.13 1.64 -0.66
C PHE A 466 32.39 2.45 0.62
N GLU A 467 33.59 3.03 0.80
CA GLU A 467 33.90 3.79 2.02
C GLU A 467 33.14 5.12 2.09
N ASN A 468 33.01 5.84 0.97
CA ASN A 468 32.15 7.02 0.89
C ASN A 468 30.69 6.66 1.15
N TYR A 469 30.21 5.52 0.66
CA TYR A 469 28.88 5.04 0.99
C TYR A 469 28.72 4.81 2.51
N ARG A 470 29.69 4.18 3.19
CA ARG A 470 29.65 4.01 4.65
C ARG A 470 29.59 5.34 5.39
N HIS A 471 30.34 6.35 4.95
CA HIS A 471 30.26 7.69 5.52
C HIS A 471 28.87 8.33 5.32
N VAL A 472 28.25 8.12 4.16
CA VAL A 472 26.87 8.58 3.90
C VAL A 472 25.86 7.86 4.80
N VAL A 473 25.99 6.55 4.99
CA VAL A 473 25.13 5.78 5.91
C VAL A 473 25.28 6.26 7.35
N HIS A 474 26.51 6.54 7.79
CA HIS A 474 26.77 7.14 9.10
C HIS A 474 26.11 8.53 9.24
N LYS A 475 26.21 9.38 8.21
CA LYS A 475 25.52 10.68 8.15
C LYS A 475 24.01 10.50 8.32
N TRP A 476 23.39 9.55 7.60
CA TRP A 476 21.95 9.30 7.70
C TRP A 476 21.53 8.85 9.11
N HIS A 477 22.26 7.93 9.73
CA HIS A 477 22.00 7.53 11.11
C HIS A 477 22.10 8.71 12.08
N HIS A 478 23.14 9.53 11.94
CA HIS A 478 23.30 10.71 12.78
C HIS A 478 22.15 11.72 12.59
N LYS A 479 21.70 11.93 11.34
CA LYS A 479 20.57 12.83 11.02
C LYS A 479 19.24 12.33 11.59
N ILE A 480 18.94 11.04 11.44
CA ILE A 480 17.77 10.40 12.05
C ILE A 480 17.81 10.56 13.57
N ALA A 481 18.96 10.28 14.21
CA ALA A 481 19.12 10.44 15.65
C ALA A 481 18.84 11.89 16.10
N LYS A 482 19.48 12.87 15.45
CA LYS A 482 19.28 14.29 15.75
C LYS A 482 17.82 14.70 15.58
N ALA A 483 17.17 14.28 14.50
CA ALA A 483 15.78 14.60 14.20
C ALA A 483 14.82 14.06 15.27
N LEU A 484 15.03 12.82 15.72
CA LEU A 484 14.19 12.17 16.74
C LEU A 484 14.44 12.75 18.13
N VAL A 485 15.69 13.10 18.48
CA VAL A 485 16.00 13.81 19.73
C VAL A 485 15.26 15.15 19.79
N VAL A 486 15.27 15.93 18.71
CA VAL A 486 14.51 17.20 18.64
C VAL A 486 13.02 16.98 18.91
N CYS A 487 12.43 15.92 18.35
CA CYS A 487 11.02 15.60 18.58
C CYS A 487 10.75 15.17 20.04
N LEU A 488 11.66 14.41 20.66
CA LEU A 488 11.57 13.96 22.04
C LEU A 488 11.74 15.10 23.06
N GLU A 489 12.53 16.12 22.72
CA GLU A 489 12.77 17.30 23.56
C GLU A 489 11.73 18.42 23.36
N SER A 490 10.85 18.29 22.37
CA SER A 490 9.88 19.32 21.95
C SER A 490 8.86 19.74 23.00
N LYS A 491 8.68 18.94 24.07
CA LYS A 491 7.60 19.04 25.09
C LYS A 491 6.19 18.87 24.52
N ASP A 492 6.04 18.68 23.22
CA ASP A 492 4.75 18.42 22.58
C ASP A 492 4.41 16.94 22.63
N TYR A 493 3.21 16.62 23.11
CA TYR A 493 2.77 15.23 23.28
C TYR A 493 2.79 14.44 21.97
N VAL A 494 2.29 15.03 20.87
CA VAL A 494 2.16 14.35 19.58
C VAL A 494 3.54 14.09 19.00
N GLN A 495 4.44 15.07 19.05
CA GLN A 495 5.81 14.92 18.55
C GLN A 495 6.58 13.85 19.32
N ILE A 496 6.51 13.86 20.66
CA ILE A 496 7.16 12.84 21.51
C ILE A 496 6.59 11.46 21.20
N ARG A 497 5.25 11.35 21.11
CA ARG A 497 4.56 10.08 20.85
C ARG A 497 4.93 9.51 19.48
N ASN A 498 4.89 10.33 18.44
CA ASN A 498 5.24 9.92 17.08
C ASN A 498 6.72 9.51 16.97
N ALA A 499 7.63 10.25 17.60
CA ALA A 499 9.04 9.90 17.63
C ALA A 499 9.28 8.52 18.29
N LEU A 500 8.60 8.23 19.41
CA LEU A 500 8.68 6.92 20.05
C LEU A 500 8.13 5.80 19.17
N ILE A 501 6.98 6.03 18.51
CA ILE A 501 6.38 5.06 17.57
C ILE A 501 7.35 4.74 16.42
N VAL A 502 7.93 5.77 15.80
CA VAL A 502 8.91 5.59 14.72
C VAL A 502 10.15 4.86 15.21
N LEU A 503 10.70 5.25 16.37
CA LEU A 503 11.86 4.60 16.98
C LEU A 503 11.63 3.10 17.15
N ILE A 504 10.52 2.70 17.77
CA ILE A 504 10.16 1.29 18.00
C ILE A 504 10.15 0.50 16.68
N ARG A 505 9.68 1.11 15.58
CA ARG A 505 9.61 0.44 14.27
C ARG A 505 10.97 0.29 13.60
N ILE A 506 11.87 1.27 13.74
CA ILE A 506 13.19 1.25 13.08
C ILE A 506 14.28 0.52 13.89
N LEU A 507 14.00 0.12 15.14
CA LEU A 507 14.92 -0.62 16.03
C LEU A 507 15.74 -1.73 15.36
N PRO A 508 15.20 -2.57 14.45
CA PRO A 508 15.98 -3.67 13.87
C PRO A 508 17.22 -3.23 13.08
N PHE A 509 17.21 -2.01 12.53
CA PHE A 509 18.28 -1.48 11.68
C PHE A 509 18.81 -0.12 12.17
N PHE A 510 18.38 0.35 13.33
CA PHE A 510 18.78 1.63 13.89
C PHE A 510 18.69 1.64 15.42
N PRO A 511 19.70 2.18 16.15
CA PRO A 511 20.99 2.66 15.66
C PRO A 511 22.02 1.52 15.56
N VAL A 512 22.74 1.42 14.44
CA VAL A 512 23.83 0.44 14.25
C VAL A 512 25.19 1.15 14.18
N ILE A 513 25.32 2.30 14.86
CA ILE A 513 26.57 3.06 14.90
C ILE A 513 27.57 2.29 15.77
N THR A 514 28.32 1.38 15.17
CA THR A 514 29.58 0.91 15.74
C THR A 514 30.63 1.97 15.42
N PRO A 515 31.44 2.44 16.40
CA PRO A 515 32.59 3.29 16.07
C PRO A 515 33.46 2.55 15.04
N LEU A 516 33.70 3.22 13.92
CA LEU A 516 34.51 2.72 12.80
C LEU A 516 35.96 2.49 13.21
#